data_AF-A0A920RUA8-F1
#
_entry.id   AF-A0A920RUA8-F1
#
_cell.length_a   1.000
_cell.length_b   1.000
_cell.length_c   1.000
_cell.angle_alpha   90.00
_cell.angle_beta   90.00
_cell.angle_gamma   90.00
#
_symmetry.space_group_name_H-M   'P 1'
#
loop_
_entity.id
_entity.type
_entity.pdbx_description
1 polymer ?
#
loop_
_entity_poly.entity_id
_entity_poly.type
_entity_poly.pdbx_seq_one_letter_code
_entity_poly.pdbx_strand_id
1 'polypeptide(L)'
;MHTNFSNEEMRTNGSENLFTSMCEKLGEVHEEGISNYGSDNDQRLTGLHETQKISEFSYGISDRGASIRIPIYTLEHDWNGYLEDRRPASNADPYKIIAHIVGTLT
;
A
#
# COMPACT_ATOMS: atom_id res chain seq x y z
N MET A 1 -5.04 4.81 8.73
CA MET A 1 -6.20 4.12 8.16
C MET A 1 -5.69 3.19 7.06
N HIS A 2 -5.28 1.97 7.43
CA HIS A 2 -4.80 1.03 6.41
C HIS A 2 -5.90 0.80 5.37
N THR A 3 -5.50 0.77 4.12
CA THR A 3 -6.42 0.67 2.98
C THR A 3 -6.11 -0.59 2.22
N ASN A 4 -7.03 -1.55 2.26
CA ASN A 4 -6.94 -2.78 1.48
C ASN A 4 -7.55 -2.53 0.10
N PHE A 5 -6.89 -2.97 -0.96
CA PHE A 5 -7.39 -2.78 -2.33
C PHE A 5 -7.02 -3.95 -3.25
N SER A 6 -7.88 -4.18 -4.23
CA SER A 6 -7.66 -5.12 -5.33
C SER A 6 -8.52 -4.74 -6.54
N ASN A 7 -8.06 -5.05 -7.74
CA ASN A 7 -8.89 -5.07 -8.94
C ASN A 7 -9.31 -6.51 -9.27
N GLU A 8 -10.04 -6.69 -10.38
CA GLU A 8 -10.51 -8.02 -10.78
C GLU A 8 -9.37 -8.99 -11.08
N GLU A 9 -8.34 -8.52 -11.77
CA GLU A 9 -7.17 -9.33 -12.12
C GLU A 9 -6.43 -9.84 -10.88
N MET A 10 -6.22 -8.98 -9.88
CA MET A 10 -5.61 -9.35 -8.60
C MET A 10 -6.41 -10.42 -7.84
N ARG A 11 -7.74 -10.51 -8.05
CA ARG A 11 -8.60 -11.48 -7.35
C ARG A 11 -8.81 -12.79 -8.10
N THR A 12 -8.53 -12.82 -9.41
CA THR A 12 -8.94 -13.94 -10.27
C THR A 12 -7.80 -14.55 -11.08
N ASN A 13 -6.77 -13.76 -11.42
CA ASN A 13 -5.64 -14.18 -12.21
C ASN A 13 -4.36 -13.50 -11.70
N GLY A 14 -4.19 -13.49 -10.38
CA GLY A 14 -3.04 -12.88 -9.72
C GLY A 14 -1.74 -13.63 -10.02
N SER A 15 -0.62 -12.91 -9.87
CA SER A 15 0.72 -13.49 -9.92
C SER A 15 1.67 -12.65 -9.08
N GLU A 16 2.79 -13.23 -8.65
CA GLU A 16 3.86 -12.49 -7.96
C GLU A 16 4.27 -11.24 -8.74
N ASN A 17 4.49 -11.40 -10.05
CA ASN A 17 4.89 -10.29 -10.92
C ASN A 17 3.83 -9.19 -10.96
N LEU A 18 2.54 -9.53 -11.01
CA LEU A 18 1.47 -8.54 -10.97
C LEU A 18 1.55 -7.73 -9.67
N PHE A 19 1.59 -8.39 -8.51
CA PHE A 19 1.61 -7.72 -7.21
C PHE A 19 2.88 -6.89 -7.01
N THR A 20 4.04 -7.43 -7.38
CA THR A 20 5.32 -6.71 -7.34
C THR A 20 5.29 -5.47 -8.24
N SER A 21 4.78 -5.57 -9.47
CA SER A 21 4.67 -4.42 -10.38
C SER A 21 3.75 -3.31 -9.86
N MET A 22 2.64 -3.67 -9.18
CA MET A 22 1.74 -2.69 -8.56
C MET A 22 2.42 -1.99 -7.39
N CYS A 23 3.18 -2.73 -6.57
CA CYS A 23 3.98 -2.14 -5.49
C CYS A 23 5.06 -1.20 -6.02
N GLU A 24 5.76 -1.57 -7.10
CA GLU A 24 6.78 -0.74 -7.74
C GLU A 24 6.18 0.59 -8.24
N LYS A 25 5.06 0.54 -8.96
CA LYS A 25 4.33 1.74 -9.41
C LYS A 25 3.96 2.67 -8.24
N LEU A 26 3.45 2.13 -7.13
CA LEU A 26 3.13 2.92 -5.93
C LEU A 26 4.37 3.52 -5.24
N GLY A 27 5.53 2.87 -5.40
CA GLY A 27 6.81 3.35 -4.90
C GLY A 27 7.34 4.54 -5.68
N GLU A 28 7.17 4.54 -7.01
CA GLU A 28 7.57 5.65 -7.89
C GLU A 28 6.85 6.96 -7.54
N VAL A 29 5.60 6.87 -7.07
CA VAL A 29 4.77 8.03 -6.68
C VAL A 29 4.60 8.17 -5.17
N HIS A 30 5.56 7.64 -4.39
CA HIS A 30 5.45 7.60 -2.93
C HIS A 30 5.20 8.97 -2.29
N GLU A 31 5.98 9.99 -2.69
CA GLU A 31 5.88 11.34 -2.14
C GLU A 31 4.50 11.99 -2.43
N GLU A 32 3.99 11.79 -3.65
CA GLU A 32 2.65 12.23 -4.02
C GLU A 32 1.58 11.55 -3.16
N GLY A 33 1.70 10.24 -2.95
CA GLY A 33 0.80 9.49 -2.07
C GLY A 33 0.81 10.04 -0.64
N ILE A 34 2.00 10.23 -0.05
CA ILE A 34 2.16 10.77 1.30
C ILE A 34 1.50 12.16 1.44
N SER A 35 1.63 13.03 0.43
CA SER A 35 1.01 14.36 0.44
C SER A 35 -0.53 14.33 0.55
N ASN A 36 -1.15 13.23 0.13
CA ASN A 36 -2.60 13.01 0.15
C ASN A 36 -3.08 12.23 1.39
N TYR A 37 -2.16 11.70 2.21
CA TYR A 37 -2.42 10.64 3.19
C TYR A 37 -2.60 11.14 4.64
N GLY A 38 -3.09 12.38 4.78
CA GLY A 38 -3.42 13.00 6.06
C GLY A 38 -2.30 13.89 6.62
N SER A 39 -2.67 14.86 7.46
CA SER A 39 -1.70 15.78 8.09
C SER A 39 -0.90 15.11 9.19
N ASP A 40 0.29 15.65 9.47
CA ASP A 40 1.17 15.27 10.60
C ASP A 40 1.55 13.76 10.60
N ASN A 41 1.50 13.14 9.42
CA ASN A 41 1.74 11.71 9.27
C ASN A 41 3.20 11.34 9.56
N ASP A 42 4.13 12.30 9.51
CA ASP A 42 5.54 12.16 9.89
C ASP A 42 5.71 11.81 11.38
N GLN A 43 4.78 12.25 12.24
CA GLN A 43 4.78 11.89 13.66
C GLN A 43 4.43 10.41 13.88
N ARG A 44 3.76 9.78 12.90
CA ARG A 44 3.34 8.38 12.95
C ARG A 44 4.30 7.47 12.17
N LEU A 45 4.62 7.83 10.93
CA LEU A 45 5.46 7.07 10.01
C LEU A 45 6.95 7.29 10.32
N THR A 46 7.41 6.65 11.38
CA THR A 46 8.75 6.86 11.96
C THR A 46 9.72 5.71 11.68
N GLY A 47 9.23 4.59 11.16
CA GLY A 47 10.00 3.34 11.10
C GLY A 47 9.89 2.49 12.37
N LEU A 48 9.26 3.04 13.41
CA LEU A 48 9.00 2.36 14.69
C LEU A 48 7.54 1.90 14.76
N HIS A 49 7.24 1.00 15.69
CA HIS A 49 5.87 0.61 16.04
C HIS A 49 5.03 0.11 14.85
N GLU A 50 5.59 -0.83 14.06
CA GLU A 50 4.91 -1.42 12.90
C GLU A 50 4.54 -0.38 11.81
N THR A 51 5.40 0.63 11.62
CA THR A 51 5.31 1.61 10.53
C THR A 51 6.62 1.69 9.75
N GLN A 52 6.53 2.13 8.49
CA GLN A 52 7.71 2.55 7.73
C GLN A 52 7.99 4.04 8.00
N LYS A 53 9.24 4.46 7.85
CA LYS A 53 9.63 5.87 7.88
C LYS A 53 9.02 6.61 6.68
N ILE A 54 8.50 7.81 6.91
CA ILE A 54 7.76 8.59 5.90
C ILE A 54 8.53 8.91 4.62
N SER A 55 9.86 8.88 4.67
CA SER A 55 10.74 9.16 3.52
C SER A 55 11.14 7.91 2.73
N GLU A 56 10.74 6.73 3.19
CA GLU A 56 11.16 5.45 2.63
C GLU A 56 9.95 4.65 2.17
N PHE A 57 10.08 4.02 1.00
CA PHE A 57 9.09 3.10 0.48
C PHE A 57 9.63 1.68 0.51
N SER A 58 8.82 0.75 1.01
CA SER A 58 9.12 -0.67 0.96
C SER A 58 7.83 -1.48 0.90
N TYR A 59 7.93 -2.70 0.39
CA TYR A 59 6.85 -3.66 0.39
C TYR A 59 7.38 -5.06 0.73
N GLY A 60 6.52 -5.90 1.29
CA GLY A 60 6.93 -7.24 1.70
C GLY A 60 5.78 -8.17 2.02
N ILE A 61 6.05 -9.48 1.91
CA ILE A 61 5.10 -10.54 2.26
C ILE A 61 4.96 -10.59 3.78
N SER A 62 3.74 -10.37 4.25
CA SER A 62 3.36 -10.32 5.66
C SER A 62 4.15 -9.30 6.51
N ASP A 63 4.87 -8.38 5.88
CA ASP A 63 5.70 -7.39 6.59
C ASP A 63 4.86 -6.23 7.13
N ARG A 64 4.76 -6.15 8.47
CA ARG A 64 4.08 -5.07 9.19
C ARG A 64 4.98 -3.85 9.43
N GLY A 65 6.24 -3.85 9.02
CA GLY A 65 7.08 -2.66 8.96
C GLY A 65 6.96 -1.92 7.63
N ALA A 66 6.51 -2.60 6.58
CA ALA A 66 6.50 -2.06 5.23
C ALA A 66 5.41 -0.99 4.98
N SER A 67 5.64 -0.17 3.96
CA SER A 67 4.65 0.79 3.43
C SER A 67 3.46 0.06 2.82
N ILE A 68 3.71 -0.90 1.93
CA ILE A 68 2.70 -1.79 1.37
C ILE A 68 2.94 -3.20 1.90
N ARG A 69 1.91 -3.82 2.47
CA ARG A 69 1.98 -5.21 2.91
C ARG A 69 1.26 -6.09 1.90
N ILE A 70 1.92 -7.17 1.49
CA ILE A 70 1.30 -8.28 0.75
C ILE A 70 0.81 -9.28 1.81
N PRO A 71 -0.51 -9.41 2.05
CA PRO A 71 -1.04 -10.33 3.05
C PRO A 71 -0.66 -11.78 2.74
N ILE A 72 -0.46 -12.59 3.78
CA ILE A 72 -0.22 -14.03 3.62
C ILE A 72 -1.37 -14.72 2.87
N TYR A 73 -2.60 -14.20 3.03
CA TYR A 73 -3.78 -14.64 2.28
C TYR A 73 -3.53 -14.65 0.77
N THR A 74 -2.97 -13.58 0.21
CA THR A 74 -2.64 -13.49 -1.22
C THR A 74 -1.68 -14.59 -1.63
N LEU A 75 -0.64 -14.87 -0.83
CA LEU A 75 0.32 -15.94 -1.14
C LEU A 75 -0.31 -17.34 -1.03
N GLU A 76 -1.13 -17.58 -0.01
CA GLU A 76 -1.80 -18.86 0.24
C GLU A 76 -2.93 -19.17 -0.75
N HIS A 77 -3.36 -18.18 -1.53
CA HIS A 77 -4.43 -18.31 -2.53
C HIS A 77 -3.89 -18.13 -3.95
N ASP A 78 -2.70 -18.68 -4.22
CA ASP A 78 -2.06 -18.67 -5.55
C ASP A 78 -1.93 -17.25 -6.13
N TRP A 79 -1.50 -16.31 -5.30
CA TRP A 79 -1.41 -14.88 -5.62
C TRP A 79 -2.74 -14.17 -5.91
N ASN A 80 -3.89 -14.79 -5.62
CA ASN A 80 -5.19 -14.14 -5.71
C ASN A 80 -5.57 -13.48 -4.39
N GLY A 81 -5.74 -12.16 -4.38
CA GLY A 81 -6.05 -11.44 -3.15
C GLY A 81 -5.99 -9.92 -3.29
N TYR A 82 -5.33 -9.28 -2.34
CA TYR A 82 -5.30 -7.83 -2.19
C TYR A 82 -3.94 -7.35 -1.66
N LEU A 83 -3.70 -6.04 -1.78
CA LEU A 83 -2.61 -5.33 -1.14
C LEU A 83 -3.15 -4.47 0.00
N GLU A 84 -2.34 -4.24 1.04
CA GLU A 84 -2.65 -3.34 2.16
C GLU A 84 -1.70 -2.13 2.11
N ASP A 85 -2.21 -0.93 1.79
CA ASP A 85 -1.45 0.32 1.95
C ASP A 85 -1.56 0.81 3.40
N ARG A 86 -0.42 0.85 4.09
CA ARG A 86 -0.32 1.14 5.53
C ARG A 86 0.11 2.58 5.81
N ARG A 87 0.36 3.35 4.75
CA ARG A 87 0.81 4.74 4.80
C ARG A 87 -0.30 5.76 5.12
N PRO A 88 -1.60 5.57 4.82
CA PRO A 88 -2.60 6.59 5.17
C PRO A 88 -2.75 6.76 6.68
N ALA A 89 -2.76 8.01 7.15
CA ALA A 89 -3.04 8.37 8.55
C ALA A 89 -4.51 8.09 8.92
N SER A 90 -4.86 8.22 10.20
CA SER A 90 -6.25 8.06 10.67
C SER A 90 -7.18 9.20 10.27
N ASN A 91 -6.63 10.40 10.04
CA ASN A 91 -7.33 11.62 9.64
C ASN A 91 -7.36 11.84 8.11
N ALA A 92 -6.85 10.89 7.33
CA ALA A 92 -6.75 11.01 5.89
C ALA A 92 -8.14 10.99 5.22
N ASP A 93 -8.29 11.74 4.13
CA ASP A 93 -9.52 11.79 3.34
C ASP A 93 -9.62 10.51 2.46
N PRO A 94 -10.64 9.65 2.65
CA PRO A 94 -10.78 8.43 1.88
C PRO A 94 -10.92 8.68 0.37
N TYR A 95 -11.47 9.81 -0.06
CA TYR A 95 -11.59 10.12 -1.49
C TYR A 95 -10.23 10.40 -2.12
N LYS A 96 -9.33 11.10 -1.41
CA LYS A 96 -7.96 11.35 -1.89
C LYS A 96 -7.14 10.07 -1.96
N ILE A 97 -7.28 9.18 -0.97
CA ILE A 97 -6.59 7.89 -0.95
C ILE A 97 -6.98 7.06 -2.18
N ILE A 98 -8.29 6.88 -2.40
CA ILE A 98 -8.77 6.09 -3.54
C ILE A 98 -8.42 6.75 -4.87
N ALA A 99 -8.53 8.07 -4.99
CA ALA A 99 -8.14 8.79 -6.20
C ALA A 99 -6.66 8.54 -6.56
N HIS A 100 -5.76 8.59 -5.57
CA HIS A 100 -4.34 8.30 -5.78
C HIS A 100 -4.09 6.83 -6.14
N ILE A 101 -4.64 5.88 -5.38
CA ILE A 101 -4.44 4.44 -5.64
C ILE A 101 -4.96 4.07 -7.03
N VAL A 102 -6.19 4.47 -7.36
CA VAL A 102 -6.77 4.16 -8.67
C VAL A 102 -5.98 4.86 -9.77
N GLY A 103 -5.72 6.16 -9.64
CA GLY A 103 -5.00 6.94 -10.66
C GLY A 103 -3.56 6.48 -10.91
N THR A 104 -2.94 5.76 -9.97
CA THR A 104 -1.59 5.19 -10.11
C THR A 104 -1.61 3.81 -10.77
N LEU A 105 -2.66 3.01 -10.50
CA LEU A 105 -2.70 1.60 -10.87
C LEU A 105 -3.52 1.30 -12.14
N THR A 106 -4.30 2.27 -12.63
CA THR A 106 -4.93 2.25 -13.97
C THR A 106 -4.02 2.85 -15.02
#